data_AF-A0A3A9VLU6-F1
#
_entry.id   AF-A0A3A9VLU6-F1
#
_cell.length_a   1.000
_cell.length_b   1.000
_cell.length_c   1.000
_cell.angle_alpha   90.00
_cell.angle_beta   90.00
_cell.angle_gamma   90.00
#
_symmetry.space_group_name_H-M   'P 1'
#
loop_
_entity.id
_entity.type
_entity.pdbx_description
1 polymer ?
#
loop_
_entity_poly.entity_id
_entity_poly.type
_entity_poly.pdbx_seq_one_letter_code
_entity_poly.pdbx_strand_id
1 'polypeptide(L)'
;MKLYCYLFCIFLFASQKTLVAQYDFSGYVDTQHWSGDVYLSLIEDYRKLSGVYPEQIIQKTTSDSLGYFSFSGDNLPPENRMYRIHMENCSEDEKDAIHFNGFCPDSKEILFIANNHDSLTLPFSFDKEMFCKIVSNNQKSDAFIKVDSIIHEMRFAFASYRSETNRKLNVKKWFSTLQQYVQNQDEPLTELYIYAFLSDKANNLYAYYLEDLNTNPYYDQLLQRLQTKYPNNIYTNRYKAELASDKFLINSGENAPKNYWLWALFIVLISSIAINILQFSQARARNKIAKDLSKNLTQQEQKVLNFILEDKTNKEIASSMFVSISTIKTHINNLYKKLNVRSREEVKSLYINK
;
A
#
# COMPACT_ATOMS: atom_id res chain seq x y z
N MET A 1 -34.57 31.89 -57.15
CA MET A 1 -33.17 31.53 -57.49
C MET A 1 -32.10 32.13 -56.56
N LYS A 2 -32.34 33.26 -55.85
CA LYS A 2 -31.36 33.83 -54.89
C LYS A 2 -31.33 33.17 -53.50
N LEU A 3 -32.38 32.45 -53.11
CA LEU A 3 -32.47 31.81 -51.77
C LEU A 3 -31.70 30.48 -51.69
N TYR A 4 -31.64 29.70 -52.78
CA TYR A 4 -30.88 28.45 -52.85
C TYR A 4 -29.36 28.67 -52.84
N CYS A 5 -28.89 29.84 -53.30
CA CYS A 5 -27.47 30.18 -53.29
C CYS A 5 -26.95 30.42 -51.87
N TYR A 6 -27.77 30.98 -50.97
CA TYR A 6 -27.40 31.17 -49.56
C TYR A 6 -27.36 29.87 -48.77
N LEU A 7 -28.28 28.93 -49.05
CA LEU A 7 -28.29 27.61 -48.42
C LEU A 7 -27.08 26.74 -48.83
N PHE A 8 -26.61 26.87 -50.08
CA PHE A 8 -25.41 26.17 -50.55
C PHE A 8 -24.11 26.74 -49.94
N CYS A 9 -24.04 28.06 -49.74
CA CYS A 9 -22.90 28.70 -49.06
C CYS A 9 -22.85 28.38 -47.56
N ILE A 10 -23.99 28.18 -46.88
CA ILE A 10 -24.01 27.79 -45.46
C ILE A 10 -23.57 26.32 -45.28
N PHE A 11 -23.85 25.43 -46.25
CA PHE A 11 -23.42 24.04 -46.18
C PHE A 11 -21.90 23.87 -46.40
N LEU A 12 -21.26 24.75 -47.18
CA LEU A 12 -19.80 24.76 -47.39
C LEU A 12 -19.01 25.33 -46.20
N PHE A 13 -19.64 26.07 -45.29
CA PHE A 13 -19.02 26.51 -44.03
C PHE A 13 -19.20 25.51 -42.88
N ALA A 14 -20.07 24.50 -43.03
CA ALA A 14 -20.27 23.44 -42.03
C ALA A 14 -19.26 22.28 -42.17
N SER A 15 -18.45 22.25 -43.23
CA SER A 15 -17.38 21.24 -43.41
C SER A 15 -15.98 21.78 -43.09
N GLN A 16 -15.87 22.75 -42.19
CA GLN A 16 -14.58 23.28 -41.77
C GLN A 16 -13.91 22.35 -40.74
N LYS A 17 -12.97 21.57 -41.29
CA LYS A 17 -11.78 20.99 -40.64
C LYS A 17 -12.01 19.87 -39.62
N THR A 18 -12.23 18.66 -40.13
CA THR A 18 -11.43 17.54 -39.62
C THR A 18 -10.00 17.74 -40.12
N LEU A 19 -9.25 18.63 -39.45
CA LEU A 19 -7.79 18.57 -39.50
C LEU A 19 -7.47 17.19 -38.93
N VAL A 20 -7.06 16.26 -39.78
CA VAL A 20 -6.45 15.01 -39.32
C VAL A 20 -5.22 15.45 -38.55
N ALA A 21 -5.26 15.29 -37.23
CA ALA A 21 -4.11 15.55 -36.39
C ALA A 21 -3.02 14.58 -36.83
N GLN A 22 -1.93 15.11 -37.37
CA GLN A 22 -0.81 14.31 -37.81
C GLN A 22 0.42 14.84 -37.07
N TYR A 23 1.04 13.97 -36.27
CA TYR A 23 2.32 14.29 -35.68
C TYR A 23 3.43 14.15 -36.74
N ASP A 24 4.51 14.91 -36.55
CA ASP A 24 5.72 14.80 -37.37
C ASP A 24 6.94 14.91 -36.46
N PHE A 25 7.66 13.80 -36.28
CA PHE A 25 8.89 13.75 -35.49
C PHE A 25 10.05 13.41 -36.42
N SER A 26 10.99 14.32 -36.57
CA SER A 26 12.13 14.16 -37.48
C SER A 26 13.45 14.50 -36.81
N GLY A 27 14.56 14.14 -37.44
CA GLY A 27 15.88 14.42 -36.87
C GLY A 27 17.02 13.88 -37.70
N TYR A 28 18.22 13.99 -37.12
CA TYR A 28 19.44 13.49 -37.71
C TYR A 28 20.18 12.55 -36.76
N VAL A 29 20.85 11.55 -37.32
CA VAL A 29 21.68 10.57 -36.62
C VAL A 29 23.09 10.59 -37.19
N ASP A 30 24.08 10.25 -36.37
CA ASP A 30 25.46 10.14 -36.82
C ASP A 30 25.71 8.78 -37.49
N THR A 31 25.65 8.76 -38.82
CA THR A 31 25.81 7.55 -39.63
C THR A 31 27.24 6.98 -39.62
N GLN A 32 28.23 7.67 -39.03
CA GLN A 32 29.60 7.15 -38.92
C GLN A 32 29.73 6.17 -37.77
N HIS A 33 29.01 6.41 -36.68
CA HIS A 33 29.09 5.60 -35.46
C HIS A 33 27.82 4.77 -35.22
N TRP A 34 26.69 5.15 -35.81
CA TRP A 34 25.41 4.47 -35.64
C TRP A 34 24.96 3.87 -36.97
N SER A 35 24.84 2.55 -37.01
CA SER A 35 24.31 1.81 -38.15
C SER A 35 23.13 0.99 -37.67
N GLY A 36 21.92 1.48 -37.89
CA GLY A 36 20.75 0.80 -37.39
C GLY A 36 19.47 1.56 -37.64
N ASP A 37 18.39 0.98 -37.14
CA ASP A 37 17.08 1.57 -37.20
C ASP A 37 16.89 2.59 -36.07
N VAL A 38 16.08 3.60 -36.35
CA VAL A 38 15.58 4.56 -35.37
C VAL A 38 14.21 4.08 -34.92
N TYR A 39 13.99 4.06 -33.62
CA TYR A 39 12.75 3.57 -33.01
C TYR A 39 12.04 4.70 -32.29
N LEU A 40 10.71 4.77 -32.47
CA LEU A 40 9.82 5.60 -31.68
C LEU A 40 9.05 4.70 -30.71
N SER A 41 9.12 5.04 -29.42
CA SER A 41 8.49 4.27 -28.35
C SER A 41 7.53 5.13 -27.53
N LEU A 42 6.40 4.54 -27.13
CA LEU A 42 5.45 5.09 -26.17
C LEU A 42 5.71 4.51 -24.78
N ILE A 43 6.02 5.37 -23.82
CA ILE A 43 6.32 4.96 -22.44
C ILE A 43 5.04 5.11 -21.62
N GLU A 44 4.33 4.01 -21.37
CA GLU A 44 3.15 4.01 -20.47
C GLU A 44 3.55 3.85 -18.99
N ASP A 45 4.72 3.27 -18.75
CA ASP A 45 5.30 3.05 -17.43
C ASP A 45 6.44 4.04 -17.18
N TYR A 46 6.21 5.07 -16.36
CA TYR A 46 7.27 6.01 -16.01
C TYR A 46 8.41 5.38 -15.19
N ARG A 47 8.29 4.16 -14.67
CA ARG A 47 9.42 3.41 -14.07
C ARG A 47 10.35 2.81 -15.12
N LYS A 48 9.89 2.73 -16.37
CA LYS A 48 10.66 2.30 -17.55
C LYS A 48 11.16 3.48 -18.40
N LEU A 49 11.34 4.64 -17.76
CA LEU A 49 11.91 5.84 -18.39
C LEU A 49 13.38 5.68 -18.74
N SER A 50 14.12 4.86 -18.00
CA SER A 50 15.49 4.48 -18.32
C SER A 50 15.51 3.13 -19.03
N GLY A 51 16.28 3.03 -20.11
CA GLY A 51 16.49 1.76 -20.80
C GLY A 51 15.40 1.43 -21.82
N VAL A 52 15.76 0.66 -22.83
CA VAL A 52 14.94 0.39 -24.01
C VAL A 52 14.17 -0.91 -23.84
N TYR A 53 12.84 -0.82 -23.94
CA TYR A 53 11.93 -1.95 -23.78
C TYR A 53 11.15 -2.16 -25.09
N PRO A 54 11.34 -3.30 -25.78
CA PRO A 54 10.78 -3.45 -27.12
C PRO A 54 9.25 -3.51 -27.18
N GLU A 55 8.58 -3.84 -26.07
CA GLU A 55 7.12 -3.71 -25.97
C GLU A 55 6.62 -2.26 -26.02
N GLN A 56 7.51 -1.27 -25.83
CA GLN A 56 7.19 0.15 -25.92
C GLN A 56 7.29 0.68 -27.35
N ILE A 57 7.93 -0.05 -28.28
CA ILE A 57 8.17 0.40 -29.66
C ILE A 57 6.85 0.43 -30.42
N ILE A 58 6.50 1.62 -30.93
CA ILE A 58 5.29 1.83 -31.74
C ILE A 58 5.59 2.03 -33.22
N GLN A 59 6.79 2.53 -33.56
CA GLN A 59 7.24 2.69 -34.93
C GLN A 59 8.76 2.51 -35.04
N LYS A 60 9.20 2.19 -36.26
CA LYS A 60 10.58 1.93 -36.64
C LYS A 60 10.83 2.54 -38.02
N THR A 61 11.98 3.17 -38.22
CA THR A 61 12.40 3.74 -39.51
C THR A 61 13.91 3.63 -39.68
N THR A 62 14.41 3.82 -40.89
CA THR A 62 15.84 3.88 -41.20
C THR A 62 16.22 5.31 -41.59
N SER A 63 17.42 5.74 -41.21
CA SER A 63 17.94 7.02 -41.70
C SER A 63 18.37 6.94 -43.16
N ASP A 64 18.29 8.05 -43.88
CA ASP A 64 18.85 8.16 -45.23
C ASP A 64 20.39 8.29 -45.22
N SER A 65 21.00 8.48 -46.40
CA SER A 65 22.45 8.62 -46.54
C SER A 65 23.05 9.85 -45.85
N LEU A 66 22.21 10.83 -45.48
CA LEU A 66 22.59 12.04 -44.75
C LEU A 66 22.27 11.91 -43.25
N GLY A 67 21.78 10.75 -42.81
CA GLY A 67 21.37 10.51 -41.43
C GLY A 67 19.99 11.06 -41.08
N TYR A 68 19.20 11.55 -42.04
CA TYR A 68 17.87 12.07 -41.77
C TYR A 68 16.85 10.94 -41.54
N PHE A 69 15.99 11.09 -40.54
CA PHE A 69 14.86 10.21 -40.30
C PHE A 69 13.58 11.01 -40.01
N SER A 70 12.42 10.37 -40.20
CA SER A 70 11.12 10.92 -39.84
C SER A 70 10.13 9.83 -39.44
N PHE A 71 9.28 10.18 -38.49
CA PHE A 71 8.06 9.48 -38.10
C PHE A 71 6.89 10.44 -38.30
N SER A 72 5.85 9.99 -38.97
CA SER A 72 4.60 10.74 -39.07
C SER A 72 3.40 9.80 -39.09
N GLY A 73 2.26 10.28 -38.63
CA GLY A 73 1.05 9.48 -38.51
C GLY A 73 -0.03 10.20 -37.72
N ASP A 74 -1.18 9.54 -37.54
CA ASP A 74 -2.37 10.09 -36.88
C ASP A 74 -2.85 9.22 -35.70
N ASN A 75 -2.02 8.27 -35.27
CA ASN A 75 -2.37 7.22 -34.32
C ASN A 75 -1.86 7.47 -32.88
N LEU A 76 -1.32 8.65 -32.57
CA LEU A 76 -0.92 8.99 -31.19
C LEU A 76 -2.13 9.47 -30.38
N PRO A 77 -2.09 9.33 -29.03
CA PRO A 77 -3.08 9.95 -28.17
C PRO A 77 -3.14 11.48 -28.35
N PRO A 78 -4.35 12.09 -28.25
CA PRO A 78 -4.52 13.53 -28.40
C PRO A 78 -3.98 14.34 -27.22
N GLU A 79 -3.85 13.71 -26.05
CA GLU A 79 -3.22 14.28 -24.86
C GLU A 79 -1.73 13.94 -24.79
N ASN A 80 -0.97 14.77 -24.07
CA ASN A 80 0.46 14.56 -23.88
C ASN A 80 0.77 13.17 -23.31
N ARG A 81 1.83 12.57 -23.85
CA ARG A 81 2.40 11.27 -23.47
C ARG A 81 3.92 11.37 -23.43
N MET A 82 4.54 10.43 -22.72
CA MET A 82 5.98 10.28 -22.68
C MET A 82 6.43 9.38 -23.84
N TYR A 83 7.36 9.89 -24.64
CA TYR A 83 7.93 9.16 -25.77
C TYR A 83 9.44 9.07 -25.65
N ARG A 84 9.99 8.09 -26.35
CA ARG A 84 11.42 7.93 -26.58
C ARG A 84 11.69 7.79 -28.07
N ILE A 85 12.69 8.51 -28.56
CA ILE A 85 13.38 8.15 -29.80
C ILE A 85 14.73 7.56 -29.42
N HIS A 86 15.07 6.40 -29.95
CA HIS A 86 16.35 5.76 -29.66
C HIS A 86 16.94 5.00 -30.85
N MET A 87 18.23 4.73 -30.75
CA MET A 87 19.02 3.86 -31.62
C MET A 87 19.89 2.95 -30.78
N GLU A 88 20.15 1.76 -31.31
CA GLU A 88 20.97 0.72 -30.67
C GLU A 88 21.89 0.09 -31.69
N ASN A 89 23.14 -0.16 -31.29
CA ASN A 89 24.12 -0.92 -32.06
C ASN A 89 24.37 -2.33 -31.47
N CYS A 90 23.53 -2.76 -30.53
CA CYS A 90 23.69 -4.05 -29.88
C CYS A 90 23.45 -5.23 -30.85
N SER A 91 24.26 -6.28 -30.72
CA SER A 91 24.24 -7.47 -31.58
C SER A 91 22.97 -8.32 -31.40
N GLU A 92 22.61 -9.14 -32.38
CA GLU A 92 21.40 -9.99 -32.33
C GLU A 92 21.39 -10.92 -31.09
N ASP A 93 22.53 -11.45 -30.67
CA ASP A 93 22.67 -12.29 -29.47
C ASP A 93 22.51 -11.49 -28.16
N GLU A 94 22.80 -10.18 -28.19
CA GLU A 94 22.58 -9.26 -27.06
C GLU A 94 21.12 -8.80 -27.00
N LYS A 95 20.38 -8.79 -28.12
CA LYS A 95 18.97 -8.36 -28.15
C LYS A 95 18.13 -9.20 -27.19
N ASP A 96 18.28 -10.52 -27.16
CA ASP A 96 17.54 -11.40 -26.24
C ASP A 96 17.82 -11.11 -24.75
N ALA A 97 19.04 -10.72 -24.40
CA ALA A 97 19.39 -10.30 -23.04
C ALA A 97 18.90 -8.87 -22.70
N ILE A 98 18.94 -7.97 -23.70
CA ILE A 98 18.39 -6.62 -23.62
C ILE A 98 16.87 -6.68 -23.44
N HIS A 99 16.18 -7.60 -24.12
CA HIS A 99 14.73 -7.81 -23.97
C HIS A 99 14.30 -8.16 -22.53
N PHE A 100 15.20 -8.74 -21.72
CA PHE A 100 14.90 -9.07 -20.33
C PHE A 100 15.16 -7.90 -19.36
N ASN A 101 16.26 -7.16 -19.53
CA ASN A 101 16.69 -6.12 -18.58
C ASN A 101 16.48 -4.67 -19.07
N GLY A 102 16.17 -4.48 -20.34
CA GLY A 102 16.02 -3.18 -21.01
C GLY A 102 17.30 -2.36 -21.12
N PHE A 103 18.48 -2.99 -21.05
CA PHE A 103 19.76 -2.27 -21.03
C PHE A 103 20.64 -2.65 -22.21
N CYS A 104 20.78 -1.74 -23.18
CA CYS A 104 21.79 -1.79 -24.24
C CYS A 104 22.88 -0.74 -23.94
N PRO A 105 24.14 -1.15 -23.67
CA PRO A 105 25.22 -0.22 -23.33
C PRO A 105 25.62 0.70 -24.50
N ASP A 106 25.44 0.23 -25.74
CA ASP A 106 25.67 1.03 -26.96
C ASP A 106 24.35 1.48 -27.56
N SER A 107 23.62 2.28 -26.78
CA SER A 107 22.37 2.93 -27.19
C SER A 107 22.43 4.44 -27.02
N LYS A 108 21.68 5.15 -27.86
CA LYS A 108 21.42 6.58 -27.74
C LYS A 108 19.93 6.80 -27.74
N GLU A 109 19.46 7.59 -26.78
CA GLU A 109 18.04 7.87 -26.61
C GLU A 109 17.78 9.33 -26.27
N ILE A 110 16.56 9.77 -26.55
CA ILE A 110 16.02 11.04 -26.08
C ILE A 110 14.57 10.84 -25.64
N LEU A 111 14.26 11.36 -24.47
CA LEU A 111 12.92 11.35 -23.90
C LEU A 111 12.25 12.70 -24.15
N PHE A 112 10.97 12.67 -24.50
CA PHE A 112 10.20 13.88 -24.74
C PHE A 112 8.72 13.71 -24.44
N ILE A 113 8.04 14.85 -24.30
CA ILE A 113 6.58 14.92 -24.19
C ILE A 113 6.01 15.34 -25.54
N ALA A 114 5.02 14.60 -26.04
CA ALA A 114 4.30 14.99 -27.25
C ALA A 114 2.85 14.50 -27.24
N ASN A 115 2.07 14.92 -28.23
CA ASN A 115 0.75 14.40 -28.56
C ASN A 115 0.57 14.34 -30.10
N ASN A 116 -0.58 13.86 -30.58
CA ASN A 116 -0.86 13.67 -32.00
C ASN A 116 -0.89 14.94 -32.88
N HIS A 117 -0.79 16.13 -32.29
CA HIS A 117 -0.79 17.41 -32.98
C HIS A 117 0.59 18.09 -32.98
N ASP A 118 1.59 17.44 -32.38
CA ASP A 118 2.91 18.03 -32.19
C ASP A 118 3.83 17.73 -33.37
N SER A 119 4.67 18.70 -33.69
CA SER A 119 5.76 18.57 -34.64
C SER A 119 7.07 18.84 -33.91
N LEU A 120 8.04 17.93 -34.03
CA LEU A 120 9.30 17.98 -33.32
C LEU A 120 10.46 17.62 -34.24
N THR A 121 11.57 18.33 -34.10
CA THR A 121 12.83 18.06 -34.79
C THR A 121 13.96 17.90 -33.79
N LEU A 122 14.82 16.91 -34.06
CA LEU A 122 16.02 16.58 -33.30
C LEU A 122 17.28 16.95 -34.11
N PRO A 123 17.68 18.25 -34.11
CA PRO A 123 18.92 18.66 -34.76
C PRO A 123 20.13 18.20 -33.94
N PHE A 124 21.30 18.13 -34.59
CA PHE A 124 22.56 18.00 -33.89
C PHE A 124 22.78 19.16 -32.91
N SER A 125 23.45 18.86 -31.79
CA SER A 125 23.96 19.87 -30.86
C SER A 125 25.09 20.68 -31.49
N PHE A 126 25.55 21.71 -30.78
CA PHE A 126 26.73 22.49 -31.20
C PHE A 126 27.98 21.61 -31.38
N ASP A 127 28.14 20.60 -30.52
CA ASP A 127 29.24 19.64 -30.54
C ASP A 127 28.99 18.45 -31.49
N LYS A 128 27.99 18.56 -32.38
CA LYS A 128 27.55 17.53 -33.33
C LYS A 128 27.04 16.24 -32.66
N GLU A 129 26.56 16.33 -31.43
CA GLU A 129 25.93 15.21 -30.75
C GLU A 129 24.46 15.10 -31.18
N MET A 130 24.04 13.88 -31.57
CA MET A 130 22.63 13.58 -31.82
C MET A 130 21.86 13.50 -30.50
N PHE A 131 20.55 13.72 -30.55
CA PHE A 131 19.62 13.47 -29.43
C PHE A 131 19.85 14.35 -28.18
N CYS A 132 20.50 15.50 -28.32
CA CYS A 132 20.73 16.43 -27.19
C CYS A 132 19.82 17.68 -27.21
N LYS A 133 19.04 17.88 -28.28
CA LYS A 133 18.22 19.08 -28.47
C LYS A 133 16.89 18.74 -29.11
N ILE A 134 15.84 19.38 -28.61
CA ILE A 134 14.48 19.31 -29.15
C ILE A 134 14.07 20.70 -29.64
N VAL A 135 13.54 20.77 -30.85
CA VAL A 135 12.84 21.94 -31.38
C VAL A 135 11.41 21.49 -31.69
N SER A 136 10.43 22.03 -30.98
CA SER A 136 9.04 21.56 -31.05
C SER A 136 8.06 22.73 -31.02
N ASN A 137 6.88 22.55 -31.63
CA ASN A 137 5.75 23.45 -31.44
C ASN A 137 5.14 23.33 -30.02
N ASN A 138 5.40 22.22 -29.33
CA ASN A 138 5.02 22.00 -27.94
C ASN A 138 6.19 22.38 -27.00
N GLN A 139 5.96 23.43 -26.20
CA GLN A 139 6.95 23.95 -25.25
C GLN A 139 7.33 22.97 -24.13
N LYS A 140 6.58 21.87 -23.96
CA LYS A 140 6.84 20.83 -22.95
C LYS A 140 7.72 19.70 -23.48
N SER A 141 7.98 19.63 -24.78
CA SER A 141 8.72 18.51 -25.37
C SER A 141 10.14 18.37 -24.84
N ASP A 142 10.81 19.47 -24.51
CA ASP A 142 12.18 19.49 -23.99
C ASP A 142 12.26 19.45 -22.45
N ALA A 143 11.13 19.28 -21.76
CA ALA A 143 11.08 19.36 -20.30
C ALA A 143 11.98 18.32 -19.61
N PHE A 144 12.04 17.09 -20.13
CA PHE A 144 12.89 16.04 -19.56
C PHE A 144 14.38 16.35 -19.70
N ILE A 145 14.83 16.87 -20.85
CA ILE A 145 16.23 17.28 -21.07
C ILE A 145 16.65 18.33 -20.03
N LYS A 146 15.77 19.30 -19.76
CA LYS A 146 16.05 20.34 -18.77
C LYS A 146 16.12 19.77 -17.36
N VAL A 147 15.26 18.81 -17.02
CA VAL A 147 15.34 18.10 -15.73
C VAL A 147 16.62 17.29 -15.62
N ASP A 148 17.02 16.58 -16.69
CA ASP A 148 18.27 15.83 -16.72
C ASP A 148 19.48 16.73 -16.49
N SER A 149 19.48 17.95 -17.03
CA SER A 149 20.53 18.93 -16.75
C SER A 149 20.65 19.22 -15.25
N ILE A 150 19.53 19.43 -14.54
CA ILE A 150 19.52 19.66 -13.09
C ILE A 150 19.95 18.40 -12.31
N ILE A 151 19.52 17.22 -12.74
CA ILE A 151 19.94 15.94 -12.14
C ILE A 151 21.45 15.73 -12.32
N HIS A 152 22.03 16.11 -13.47
CA HIS A 152 23.47 16.06 -13.69
C HIS A 152 24.23 17.02 -12.75
N GLU A 153 23.74 18.25 -12.57
CA GLU A 153 24.32 19.18 -11.59
C GLU A 153 24.26 18.63 -10.16
N MET A 154 23.14 17.99 -9.79
CA MET A 154 23.00 17.32 -8.50
C MET A 154 24.04 16.21 -8.33
N ARG A 155 24.19 15.32 -9.32
CA ARG A 155 25.16 14.22 -9.30
C ARG A 155 26.58 14.75 -9.17
N PHE A 156 26.93 15.79 -9.93
CA PHE A 156 28.23 16.45 -9.85
C PHE A 156 28.48 17.05 -8.45
N ALA A 157 27.50 17.75 -7.89
CA ALA A 157 27.60 18.31 -6.55
C ALA A 157 27.78 17.21 -5.50
N PHE A 158 27.04 16.09 -5.60
CA PHE A 158 27.16 14.95 -4.67
C PHE A 158 28.53 14.28 -4.73
N ALA A 159 29.14 14.18 -5.91
CA ALA A 159 30.50 13.69 -6.07
C ALA A 159 31.53 14.59 -5.35
N SER A 160 31.27 15.89 -5.29
CA SER A 160 32.16 16.86 -4.61
C SER A 160 32.02 16.89 -3.07
N TYR A 161 30.94 16.35 -2.51
CA TYR A 161 30.69 16.40 -1.07
C TYR A 161 31.54 15.38 -0.29
N ARG A 162 32.35 15.91 0.64
CA ARG A 162 33.35 15.15 1.42
C ARG A 162 32.80 14.22 2.51
N SER A 163 31.55 14.40 2.96
CA SER A 163 30.97 13.62 4.07
C SER A 163 29.51 13.26 3.84
N GLU A 164 29.06 12.18 4.48
CA GLU A 164 27.66 11.75 4.44
C GLU A 164 26.72 12.80 5.06
N THR A 165 27.15 13.48 6.12
CA THR A 165 26.38 14.58 6.73
C THR A 165 26.18 15.75 5.76
N ASN A 166 27.21 16.11 4.99
CA ASN A 166 27.10 17.15 3.96
C ASN A 166 26.15 16.73 2.83
N ARG A 167 26.18 15.44 2.44
CA ARG A 167 25.21 14.87 1.49
C ARG A 167 23.79 14.99 2.03
N LYS A 168 23.51 14.54 3.26
CA LYS A 168 22.18 14.62 3.89
C LYS A 168 21.61 16.04 3.91
N LEU A 169 22.43 17.04 4.25
CA LEU A 169 21.99 18.45 4.25
C LEU A 169 21.62 18.97 2.85
N ASN A 170 22.35 18.54 1.82
CA ASN A 170 22.10 18.98 0.45
C ASN A 170 21.00 18.19 -0.27
N VAL A 171 20.70 16.96 0.16
CA VAL A 171 19.59 16.17 -0.43
C VAL A 171 18.27 16.95 -0.33
N LYS A 172 17.95 17.53 0.84
CA LYS A 172 16.78 18.39 1.03
C LYS A 172 16.72 19.55 0.03
N LYS A 173 17.86 20.23 -0.14
CA LYS A 173 17.99 21.35 -1.09
C LYS A 173 17.67 20.90 -2.51
N TRP A 174 18.26 19.79 -2.96
CA TRP A 174 18.07 19.28 -4.32
C TRP A 174 16.65 18.75 -4.57
N PHE A 175 16.02 18.10 -3.59
CA PHE A 175 14.60 17.73 -3.68
C PHE A 175 13.73 18.98 -3.88
N SER A 176 13.95 20.01 -3.06
CA SER A 176 13.21 21.28 -3.18
C SER A 176 13.45 21.95 -4.54
N THR A 177 14.71 21.99 -5.02
CA THR A 177 15.05 22.56 -6.32
C THR A 177 14.34 21.83 -7.46
N LEU A 178 14.39 20.50 -7.49
CA LEU A 178 13.74 19.69 -8.52
C LEU A 178 12.23 19.90 -8.50
N GLN A 179 11.60 19.76 -7.33
CA GLN A 179 10.15 19.92 -7.14
C GLN A 179 9.66 21.31 -7.58
N GLN A 180 10.33 22.37 -7.14
CA GLN A 180 9.98 23.74 -7.53
C GLN A 180 10.15 23.97 -9.03
N TYR A 181 11.25 23.45 -9.60
CA TYR A 181 11.51 23.59 -11.03
C TYR A 181 10.38 22.98 -11.87
N VAL A 182 9.99 21.73 -11.58
CA VAL A 182 8.96 21.03 -12.36
C VAL A 182 7.55 21.57 -12.13
N GLN A 183 7.24 22.04 -10.92
CA GLN A 183 5.94 22.68 -10.64
C GLN A 183 5.73 23.94 -11.48
N ASN A 184 6.79 24.71 -11.70
CA ASN A 184 6.74 25.92 -12.52
C ASN A 184 6.54 25.62 -14.02
N GLN A 185 6.68 24.36 -14.45
CA GLN A 185 6.47 23.97 -15.85
C GLN A 185 5.00 23.66 -16.17
N ASP A 186 4.10 23.62 -15.20
CA ASP A 186 2.67 23.29 -15.42
C ASP A 186 2.47 22.01 -16.28
N GLU A 187 3.33 21.01 -16.04
CA GLU A 187 3.32 19.74 -16.76
C GLU A 187 3.55 18.57 -15.78
N PRO A 188 2.47 17.93 -15.28
CA PRO A 188 2.54 16.83 -14.33
C PRO A 188 3.34 15.61 -14.82
N LEU A 189 3.49 15.40 -16.14
CA LEU A 189 4.35 14.34 -16.66
C LEU A 189 5.83 14.60 -16.33
N THR A 190 6.26 15.87 -16.32
CA THR A 190 7.61 16.27 -15.87
C THR A 190 7.79 16.03 -14.38
N GLU A 191 6.74 16.22 -13.59
CA GLU A 191 6.76 15.90 -12.17
C GLU A 191 6.85 14.38 -11.92
N LEU A 192 6.19 13.56 -12.74
CA LEU A 192 6.33 12.10 -12.71
C LEU A 192 7.75 11.63 -13.07
N TYR A 193 8.43 12.33 -13.97
CA TYR A 193 9.83 12.04 -14.30
C TYR A 193 10.74 12.19 -13.08
N ILE A 194 10.64 13.30 -12.35
CA ILE A 194 11.43 13.45 -11.11
C ILE A 194 10.94 12.51 -10.01
N TYR A 195 9.64 12.22 -9.93
CA TYR A 195 9.11 11.27 -8.97
C TYR A 195 9.72 9.88 -9.20
N ALA A 196 9.77 9.41 -10.45
CA ALA A 196 10.37 8.14 -10.82
C ALA A 196 11.83 8.04 -10.36
N PHE A 197 12.58 9.13 -10.54
CA PHE A 197 13.99 9.23 -10.13
C PHE A 197 14.19 9.32 -8.60
N LEU A 198 13.40 10.13 -7.90
CA LEU A 198 13.55 10.38 -6.45
C LEU A 198 13.04 9.21 -5.59
N SER A 199 11.99 8.53 -6.05
CA SER A 199 11.36 7.40 -5.35
C SER A 199 11.87 6.03 -5.80
N ASP A 200 12.95 5.98 -6.57
CA ASP A 200 13.58 4.72 -6.95
C ASP A 200 14.21 4.04 -5.72
N LYS A 201 13.72 2.83 -5.41
CA LYS A 201 14.15 2.01 -4.27
C LYS A 201 15.60 1.56 -4.37
N ALA A 202 16.17 1.50 -5.58
CA ALA A 202 17.58 1.17 -5.77
C ALA A 202 18.53 2.33 -5.43
N ASN A 203 18.00 3.56 -5.30
CA ASN A 203 18.79 4.76 -5.10
C ASN A 203 18.90 5.12 -3.60
N ASN A 204 20.06 5.67 -3.22
CA ASN A 204 20.32 6.22 -1.88
C ASN A 204 19.40 7.40 -1.51
N LEU A 205 18.67 7.96 -2.49
CA LEU A 205 17.68 9.03 -2.28
C LEU A 205 16.37 8.53 -1.67
N TYR A 206 16.04 7.24 -1.80
CA TYR A 206 14.74 6.69 -1.41
C TYR A 206 14.41 6.93 0.06
N ALA A 207 15.39 6.80 0.94
CA ALA A 207 15.21 7.03 2.37
C ALA A 207 14.75 8.47 2.67
N TYR A 208 15.32 9.45 1.97
CA TYR A 208 14.91 10.85 2.11
C TYR A 208 13.56 11.13 1.43
N TYR A 209 13.28 10.46 0.30
CA TYR A 209 11.96 10.53 -0.32
C TYR A 209 10.83 10.15 0.63
N LEU A 210 10.98 9.08 1.43
CA LEU A 210 9.96 8.69 2.41
C LEU A 210 9.79 9.72 3.54
N GLU A 211 10.88 10.35 3.98
CA GLU A 211 10.84 11.45 4.96
C GLU A 211 10.10 12.68 4.39
N ASP A 212 10.43 13.05 3.15
CA ASP A 212 9.79 14.15 2.44
C ASP A 212 8.31 13.84 2.17
N LEU A 213 7.96 12.61 1.77
CA LEU A 213 6.57 12.17 1.55
C LEU A 213 5.70 12.31 2.82
N ASN A 214 6.27 12.06 3.99
CA ASN A 214 5.54 12.18 5.25
C ASN A 214 5.21 13.64 5.64
N THR A 215 6.03 14.60 5.19
CA THR A 215 5.97 15.99 5.68
C THR A 215 5.57 17.01 4.62
N ASN A 216 5.79 16.70 3.34
CA ASN A 216 5.65 17.60 2.22
C ASN A 216 4.36 17.29 1.42
N PRO A 217 3.43 18.26 1.28
CA PRO A 217 2.18 18.05 0.53
C PRO A 217 2.39 17.92 -0.98
N TYR A 218 3.62 18.13 -1.49
CA TYR A 218 3.97 18.08 -2.91
C TYR A 218 3.36 16.89 -3.65
N TYR A 219 3.45 15.68 -3.08
CA TYR A 219 3.04 14.43 -3.74
C TYR A 219 1.50 14.30 -3.84
N ASP A 220 0.78 14.71 -2.80
CA ASP A 220 -0.69 14.78 -2.87
C ASP A 220 -1.16 15.83 -3.87
N GLN A 221 -0.49 16.97 -3.91
CA GLN A 221 -0.78 18.02 -4.89
C GLN A 221 -0.44 17.58 -6.32
N LEU A 222 0.63 16.79 -6.51
CA LEU A 222 0.93 16.15 -7.80
C LEU A 222 -0.20 15.19 -8.21
N LEU A 223 -0.71 14.37 -7.28
CA LEU A 223 -1.86 13.51 -7.57
C LEU A 223 -3.08 14.34 -8.03
N GLN A 224 -3.36 15.46 -7.36
CA GLN A 224 -4.44 16.38 -7.75
C GLN A 224 -4.23 16.98 -9.15
N ARG A 225 -3.00 17.43 -9.46
CA ARG A 225 -2.66 17.96 -10.79
C ARG A 225 -2.79 16.89 -11.87
N LEU A 226 -2.34 15.66 -11.62
CA LEU A 226 -2.50 14.51 -12.52
C LEU A 226 -3.98 14.17 -12.74
N GLN A 227 -4.78 14.11 -11.68
CA GLN A 227 -6.23 13.86 -11.80
C GLN A 227 -6.96 14.96 -12.56
N THR A 228 -6.49 16.20 -12.48
CA THR A 228 -7.07 17.34 -13.18
C THR A 228 -6.69 17.36 -14.65
N LYS A 229 -5.39 17.19 -14.97
CA LYS A 229 -4.87 17.32 -16.34
C LYS A 229 -4.98 16.02 -17.16
N TYR A 230 -4.82 14.87 -16.51
CA TYR A 230 -4.82 13.52 -17.11
C TYR A 230 -5.78 12.57 -16.36
N PRO A 231 -7.10 12.84 -16.36
CA PRO A 231 -8.07 12.02 -15.65
C PRO A 231 -8.16 10.60 -16.23
N ASN A 232 -8.27 9.58 -15.36
CA ASN A 232 -8.35 8.16 -15.75
C ASN A 232 -7.21 7.65 -16.65
N ASN A 233 -6.08 8.35 -16.67
CA ASN A 233 -4.89 8.00 -17.42
C ASN A 233 -4.07 6.91 -16.72
N ILE A 234 -3.34 6.09 -17.50
CA ILE A 234 -2.42 5.05 -17.01
C ILE A 234 -1.42 5.63 -15.99
N TYR A 235 -0.82 6.79 -16.29
CA TYR A 235 0.13 7.45 -15.40
C TYR A 235 -0.50 7.82 -14.06
N THR A 236 -1.69 8.43 -14.09
CA THR A 236 -2.42 8.89 -12.91
C THR A 236 -2.82 7.71 -12.02
N ASN A 237 -3.33 6.64 -12.61
CA ASN A 237 -3.76 5.44 -11.89
C ASN A 237 -2.57 4.74 -11.22
N ARG A 238 -1.45 4.65 -11.94
CA ARG A 238 -0.23 4.07 -11.42
C ARG A 238 0.36 4.91 -10.28
N TYR A 239 0.50 6.21 -10.49
CA TYR A 239 0.99 7.12 -9.46
C TYR A 239 0.15 7.06 -8.19
N LYS A 240 -1.18 7.03 -8.33
CA LYS A 240 -2.11 6.88 -7.20
C LYS A 240 -1.85 5.58 -6.42
N ALA A 241 -1.64 4.47 -7.12
CA ALA A 241 -1.39 3.17 -6.49
C ALA A 241 -0.03 3.13 -5.77
N GLU A 242 1.03 3.62 -6.43
CA GLU A 242 2.38 3.68 -5.84
C GLU A 242 2.40 4.62 -4.63
N LEU A 243 1.81 5.81 -4.73
CA LEU A 243 1.72 6.77 -3.63
C LEU A 243 0.95 6.21 -2.42
N ALA A 244 -0.15 5.49 -2.66
CA ALA A 244 -0.91 4.85 -1.59
C ALA A 244 -0.10 3.74 -0.90
N SER A 245 0.66 2.96 -1.66
CA SER A 245 1.58 1.95 -1.12
C SER A 245 2.65 2.58 -0.24
N ASP A 246 3.33 3.63 -0.71
CA ASP A 246 4.41 4.26 0.04
C ASP A 246 3.90 4.97 1.30
N LYS A 247 2.72 5.59 1.24
CA LYS A 247 2.04 6.13 2.43
C LYS A 247 1.66 5.06 3.44
N PHE A 248 1.24 3.89 2.97
CA PHE A 248 0.98 2.76 3.86
C PHE A 248 2.25 2.30 4.56
N LEU A 249 3.40 2.25 3.88
CA LEU A 249 4.69 1.89 4.48
C LEU A 249 5.09 2.85 5.60
N ILE A 250 4.91 4.16 5.40
CA ILE A 250 5.20 5.21 6.41
C ILE A 250 4.29 5.04 7.63
N ASN A 251 2.98 4.91 7.39
CA ASN A 251 1.97 4.86 8.45
C ASN A 251 1.91 3.52 9.19
N SER A 252 2.41 2.43 8.59
CA SER A 252 2.42 1.10 9.22
C SER A 252 3.30 1.04 10.48
N GLY A 253 4.22 2.00 10.65
CA GLY A 253 5.00 2.17 11.88
C GLY A 253 4.24 2.89 13.00
N GLU A 254 3.17 3.62 12.67
CA GLU A 254 2.38 4.36 13.64
C GLU A 254 1.09 3.61 13.99
N ASN A 255 1.09 3.07 15.21
CA ASN A 255 -0.11 2.64 15.94
C ASN A 255 -0.93 1.53 15.27
N ALA A 256 -0.48 0.28 15.44
CA ALA A 256 -1.45 -0.79 15.63
C ALA A 256 -2.43 -0.32 16.72
N PRO A 257 -3.75 -0.22 16.44
CA PRO A 257 -4.69 0.27 17.42
C PRO A 257 -4.54 -0.58 18.69
N LYS A 258 -4.18 0.06 19.81
CA LYS A 258 -4.05 -0.62 21.10
C LYS A 258 -5.41 -1.22 21.42
N ASN A 259 -5.57 -2.50 21.12
CA ASN A 259 -6.86 -3.17 21.22
C ASN A 259 -7.11 -3.51 22.69
N TYR A 260 -7.58 -2.52 23.46
CA TYR A 260 -7.89 -2.64 24.88
C TYR A 260 -8.96 -3.69 25.17
N TRP A 261 -9.73 -4.11 24.16
CA TRP A 261 -10.70 -5.21 24.27
C TRP A 261 -10.03 -6.53 24.68
N LEU A 262 -8.82 -6.80 24.18
CA LEU A 262 -8.09 -8.02 24.56
C LEU A 262 -7.75 -8.03 26.04
N TRP A 263 -7.38 -6.88 26.60
CA TRP A 263 -7.14 -6.72 28.04
C TRP A 263 -8.43 -6.87 28.86
N ALA A 264 -9.55 -6.33 28.37
CA ALA A 264 -10.85 -6.52 29.02
C ALA A 264 -11.25 -8.01 29.06
N LEU A 265 -11.04 -8.76 27.98
CA LEU A 265 -11.27 -10.20 27.94
C LEU A 265 -10.37 -10.96 28.94
N PHE A 266 -9.09 -10.60 29.06
CA PHE A 266 -8.20 -11.19 30.05
C PHE A 266 -8.67 -10.93 31.48
N ILE A 267 -9.15 -9.72 31.79
CA ILE A 267 -9.68 -9.38 33.11
C ILE A 267 -10.94 -10.21 33.44
N VAL A 268 -11.85 -10.37 32.46
CA VAL A 268 -13.05 -11.21 32.62
C VAL A 268 -12.68 -12.68 32.82
N LEU A 269 -11.70 -13.19 32.07
CA LEU A 269 -11.23 -14.57 32.21
C LEU A 269 -10.60 -14.80 33.60
N ILE A 270 -9.70 -13.90 34.03
CA ILE A 270 -9.01 -14.01 35.32
C ILE A 270 -10.00 -13.92 36.48
N SER A 271 -10.98 -13.01 36.41
CA SER A 271 -12.02 -12.90 37.44
C SER A 271 -12.90 -14.16 37.49
N SER A 272 -13.29 -14.72 36.34
CA SER A 272 -14.04 -15.98 36.28
C SER A 272 -13.26 -17.16 36.88
N ILE A 273 -11.96 -17.27 36.56
CA ILE A 273 -11.08 -18.30 37.11
C ILE A 273 -10.94 -18.12 38.63
N ALA A 274 -10.68 -16.90 39.10
CA ALA A 274 -10.54 -16.62 40.53
C ALA A 274 -11.81 -16.96 41.31
N ILE A 275 -12.99 -16.60 40.80
CA ILE A 275 -14.29 -16.92 41.41
C ILE A 275 -14.47 -18.43 41.50
N ASN A 276 -14.19 -19.18 40.42
CA ASN A 276 -14.30 -20.64 40.43
C ASN A 276 -13.34 -21.30 41.42
N ILE A 277 -12.09 -20.82 41.51
CA ILE A 277 -11.10 -21.33 42.48
C ILE A 277 -11.58 -21.08 43.93
N LEU A 278 -12.10 -19.88 44.21
CA LEU A 278 -12.62 -19.55 45.54
C LEU A 278 -13.83 -20.43 45.90
N GLN A 279 -14.80 -20.61 45.00
CA GLN A 279 -15.96 -21.47 45.26
C GLN A 279 -15.56 -22.94 45.47
N PHE A 280 -14.62 -23.44 44.67
CA PHE A 280 -14.14 -24.82 44.78
C PHE A 280 -13.35 -25.06 46.08
N SER A 281 -12.53 -24.10 46.52
CA SER A 281 -11.82 -24.18 47.80
C SER A 281 -12.78 -24.18 49.00
N GLN A 282 -13.82 -23.35 48.97
CA GLN A 282 -14.86 -23.31 50.01
C GLN A 282 -15.67 -24.61 50.06
N ALA A 283 -16.02 -25.19 48.91
CA ALA A 283 -16.71 -26.48 48.84
C ALA A 283 -15.85 -27.63 49.42
N ARG A 284 -14.55 -27.66 49.10
CA ARG A 284 -13.62 -28.64 49.69
C ARG A 284 -13.49 -28.50 51.21
N ALA A 285 -13.42 -27.27 51.73
CA ALA A 285 -13.36 -27.02 53.16
C ALA A 285 -14.64 -27.49 53.88
N ARG A 286 -15.82 -27.20 53.32
CA ARG A 286 -17.11 -27.68 53.85
C ARG A 286 -17.20 -29.20 53.86
N ASN A 287 -16.78 -29.87 52.79
CA ASN A 287 -16.77 -31.33 52.71
C ASN A 287 -15.81 -31.97 53.72
N LYS A 288 -14.65 -31.35 53.97
CA LYS A 288 -13.72 -31.82 55.01
C LYS A 288 -14.33 -31.71 56.41
N ILE A 289 -14.99 -30.59 56.70
CA ILE A 289 -15.67 -30.35 57.98
C ILE A 289 -16.83 -31.34 58.18
N ALA A 290 -17.68 -31.53 57.18
CA ALA A 290 -18.79 -32.49 57.23
C ALA A 290 -18.30 -33.93 57.48
N LYS A 291 -17.23 -34.34 56.78
CA LYS A 291 -16.62 -35.66 56.96
C LYS A 291 -16.04 -35.85 58.37
N ASP A 292 -15.44 -34.82 58.94
CA ASP A 292 -14.86 -34.91 60.29
C ASP A 292 -15.95 -34.94 61.38
N LEU A 293 -17.00 -34.11 61.23
CA LEU A 293 -18.15 -34.10 62.14
C LEU A 293 -18.90 -35.44 62.14
N SER A 294 -18.99 -36.12 60.99
CA SER A 294 -19.64 -37.44 60.89
C SER A 294 -18.94 -38.54 61.69
N LYS A 295 -17.63 -38.42 61.96
CA LYS A 295 -16.87 -39.42 62.75
C LYS A 295 -17.23 -39.41 64.24
N ASN A 296 -17.83 -38.34 64.75
CA ASN A 296 -18.15 -38.17 66.17
C ASN A 296 -19.60 -38.55 66.53
N LEU A 297 -20.34 -39.17 65.60
CA LEU A 297 -21.71 -39.61 65.81
C LEU A 297 -21.76 -41.00 66.45
N THR A 298 -22.70 -41.17 67.39
CA THR A 298 -23.02 -42.48 67.94
C THR A 298 -23.78 -43.32 66.92
N GLN A 299 -23.82 -44.65 67.09
CA GLN A 299 -24.53 -45.54 66.16
C GLN A 299 -26.01 -45.19 65.98
N GLN A 300 -26.67 -44.70 67.04
CA GLN A 300 -28.07 -44.29 66.97
C GLN A 300 -28.23 -42.95 66.23
N GLU A 301 -27.34 -41.98 66.46
CA GLU A 301 -27.32 -40.72 65.73
C GLU A 301 -27.01 -40.93 64.23
N GLN A 302 -26.13 -41.88 63.90
CA GLN A 302 -25.83 -42.26 62.51
C GLN A 302 -27.05 -42.87 61.80
N LYS A 303 -27.81 -43.73 62.49
CA LYS A 303 -29.07 -44.29 61.96
C LYS A 303 -30.11 -43.19 61.72
N VAL A 304 -30.28 -42.29 62.69
CA VAL A 304 -31.18 -41.13 62.55
C VAL A 304 -30.74 -40.23 61.39
N LEU A 305 -29.44 -39.96 61.26
CA LEU A 305 -28.89 -39.20 60.13
C LEU A 305 -29.22 -39.86 58.78
N ASN A 306 -28.98 -41.17 58.64
CA ASN A 306 -29.29 -41.89 57.39
C ASN A 306 -30.78 -41.78 57.04
N PHE A 307 -31.67 -41.95 58.01
CA PHE A 307 -33.11 -41.78 57.76
C PHE A 307 -33.50 -40.33 57.45
N ILE A 308 -32.75 -39.34 57.96
CA ILE A 308 -32.96 -37.93 57.57
C ILE A 308 -32.59 -37.70 56.10
N LEU A 309 -31.49 -38.31 55.65
CA LEU A 309 -31.02 -38.25 54.26
C LEU A 309 -31.93 -39.03 53.29
N GLU A 310 -32.65 -40.04 53.77
CA GLU A 310 -33.73 -40.75 53.06
C GLU A 310 -35.08 -40.01 53.10
N ASP A 311 -35.11 -38.74 53.52
CA ASP A 311 -36.32 -37.91 53.60
C ASP A 311 -37.43 -38.39 54.56
N LYS A 312 -37.15 -39.33 55.47
CA LYS A 312 -38.15 -39.85 56.41
C LYS A 312 -38.55 -38.86 57.50
N THR A 313 -39.85 -38.68 57.72
CA THR A 313 -40.39 -37.86 58.80
C THR A 313 -40.04 -38.43 60.18
N ASN A 314 -40.05 -37.60 61.21
CA ASN A 314 -39.75 -38.06 62.59
C ASN A 314 -40.66 -39.21 63.05
N LYS A 315 -41.88 -39.28 62.51
CA LYS A 315 -42.83 -40.37 62.78
C LYS A 315 -42.37 -41.68 62.12
N GLU A 316 -41.95 -41.63 60.86
CA GLU A 316 -41.43 -42.79 60.13
C GLU A 316 -40.09 -43.29 60.70
N ILE A 317 -39.22 -42.38 61.14
CA ILE A 317 -37.97 -42.71 61.84
C ILE A 317 -38.28 -43.44 63.15
N ALA A 318 -39.23 -42.92 63.94
CA ALA A 318 -39.64 -43.53 65.20
C ALA A 318 -40.18 -44.95 64.99
N SER A 319 -41.02 -45.14 63.96
CA SER A 319 -41.51 -46.46 63.56
C SER A 319 -40.38 -47.39 63.10
N SER A 320 -39.44 -46.90 62.30
CA SER A 320 -38.31 -47.69 61.77
C SER A 320 -37.33 -48.12 62.85
N MET A 321 -37.17 -47.31 63.91
CA MET A 321 -36.26 -47.58 65.03
C MET A 321 -36.96 -48.23 66.24
N PHE A 322 -38.27 -48.47 66.17
CA PHE A 322 -39.10 -49.00 67.27
C PHE A 322 -38.99 -48.21 68.58
N VAL A 323 -38.99 -46.86 68.48
CA VAL A 323 -38.92 -45.94 69.64
C VAL A 323 -39.99 -44.86 69.56
N SER A 324 -40.16 -44.08 70.62
CA SER A 324 -41.11 -42.97 70.64
C SER A 324 -40.65 -41.77 69.82
N ILE A 325 -41.59 -40.93 69.35
CA ILE A 325 -41.29 -39.69 68.62
C ILE A 325 -40.45 -38.72 69.49
N SER A 326 -40.67 -38.69 70.82
CA SER A 326 -39.87 -37.84 71.72
C SER A 326 -38.42 -38.32 71.80
N THR A 327 -38.18 -39.63 71.80
CA THR A 327 -36.82 -40.22 71.71
C THR A 327 -36.11 -39.79 70.43
N ILE A 328 -36.81 -39.83 69.29
CA ILE A 328 -36.25 -39.33 68.01
C ILE A 328 -35.95 -37.84 68.06
N LYS A 329 -36.83 -37.01 68.63
CA LYS A 329 -36.55 -35.57 68.81
C LYS A 329 -35.28 -35.32 69.63
N THR A 330 -35.04 -36.12 70.67
CA THR A 330 -33.81 -36.04 71.47
C THR A 330 -32.58 -36.43 70.66
N HIS A 331 -32.63 -37.54 69.90
CA HIS A 331 -31.53 -37.93 69.02
C HIS A 331 -31.25 -36.90 67.92
N ILE A 332 -32.30 -36.30 67.34
CA ILE A 332 -32.17 -35.22 66.34
C ILE A 332 -31.54 -33.98 66.96
N ASN A 333 -31.96 -33.57 68.17
CA ASN A 333 -31.38 -32.42 68.85
C ASN A 333 -29.90 -32.64 69.18
N ASN A 334 -29.52 -33.84 69.63
CA ASN A 334 -28.12 -34.17 69.90
C ASN A 334 -27.29 -34.24 68.62
N LEU A 335 -27.85 -34.83 67.56
CA LEU A 335 -27.28 -34.84 66.21
C LEU A 335 -27.04 -33.41 65.70
N TYR A 336 -28.02 -32.51 65.81
CA TYR A 336 -27.91 -31.11 65.38
C TYR A 336 -26.83 -30.36 66.15
N LYS A 337 -26.76 -30.54 67.48
CA LYS A 337 -25.68 -29.97 68.31
C LYS A 337 -24.30 -30.47 67.89
N LYS A 338 -24.16 -31.79 67.63
CA LYS A 338 -22.88 -32.39 67.22
C LYS A 338 -22.45 -31.99 65.81
N LEU A 339 -23.41 -31.81 64.90
CA LEU A 339 -23.15 -31.34 63.53
C LEU A 339 -23.06 -29.81 63.42
N ASN A 340 -23.30 -29.08 64.52
CA ASN A 340 -23.38 -27.62 64.57
C ASN A 340 -24.33 -27.01 63.53
N VAL A 341 -25.52 -27.58 63.42
CA VAL A 341 -26.59 -27.16 62.51
C VAL A 341 -27.87 -26.87 63.26
N ARG A 342 -28.76 -26.08 62.67
CA ARG A 342 -30.00 -25.60 63.29
C ARG A 342 -31.25 -26.18 62.64
N SER A 343 -31.13 -26.74 61.45
CA SER A 343 -32.27 -27.24 60.69
C SER A 343 -32.00 -28.57 60.00
N ARG A 344 -33.11 -29.25 59.66
CA ARG A 344 -33.09 -30.50 58.89
C ARG A 344 -32.49 -30.29 57.49
N GLU A 345 -32.77 -29.14 56.88
CA GLU A 345 -32.25 -28.80 55.56
C GLU A 345 -30.78 -28.43 55.60
N GLU A 346 -30.28 -27.80 56.68
CA GLU A 346 -28.85 -27.65 56.90
C GLU A 346 -28.14 -29.01 57.01
N VAL A 347 -28.70 -29.98 57.76
CA VAL A 347 -28.16 -31.36 57.78
C VAL A 347 -28.08 -31.93 56.38
N LYS A 348 -29.15 -31.86 55.60
CA LYS A 348 -29.17 -32.39 54.23
C LYS A 348 -28.13 -31.71 53.33
N SER A 349 -28.06 -30.38 53.34
CA SER A 349 -27.10 -29.62 52.53
C SER A 349 -25.64 -29.95 52.82
N LEU A 350 -25.31 -30.41 54.03
CA LEU A 350 -23.96 -30.89 54.38
C LEU A 350 -23.58 -32.20 53.65
N TYR A 351 -24.56 -33.00 53.21
CA TYR A 351 -24.33 -34.34 52.63
C TYR A 351 -24.86 -34.51 51.19
N ILE A 352 -25.73 -33.63 50.69
CA ILE A 352 -26.37 -33.74 49.36
C ILE A 352 -25.55 -33.12 48.22
N ASN A 353 -24.56 -32.26 48.48
CA ASN A 353 -23.68 -31.71 47.43
C ASN A 353 -22.58 -32.71 47.01
N LYS A 354 -22.98 -33.82 46.40
CA LYS A 354 -22.08 -34.81 45.80
C LYS A 354 -22.18 -34.81 44.28
#